data_AF-A0A972ADU1-F1
#
_entry.id   AF-A0A972ADU1-F1
#
_cell.length_a   1.000
_cell.length_b   1.000
_cell.length_c   1.000
_cell.angle_alpha   90.00
_cell.angle_beta   90.00
_cell.angle_gamma   90.00
#
_symmetry.space_group_name_H-M   'P 1'
#
loop_
_entity.id
_entity.type
_entity.pdbx_description
1 polymer ?
#
loop_
_entity_poly.entity_id
_entity_poly.type
_entity_poly.pdbx_seq_one_letter_code
_entity_poly.pdbx_strand_id
1 'polypeptide(L)'
;MKRVIILILLVCILFIPGTSTDTAYSSKLPGTQRIPLSSLDENGCIEFLAFMGVSIPKEFSDRANIGSMAKNLITELESDPDRIYAIGSTVAYDFIEDVRMAVKEYHRDGSQHN
;
A
#
# COMPACT_ATOMS: atom_id res chain seq x y z
N MET A 1 37.56 31.60 7.69
CA MET A 1 36.16 31.84 7.27
C MET A 1 35.55 30.73 6.41
N LYS A 2 36.33 29.92 5.66
CA LYS A 2 35.78 28.81 4.84
C LYS A 2 35.25 27.62 5.66
N ARG A 3 35.82 27.36 6.86
CA ARG A 3 35.42 26.25 7.74
C ARG A 3 34.10 26.48 8.50
N VAL A 4 33.74 27.75 8.74
CA VAL A 4 32.47 28.11 9.40
C VAL A 4 31.30 27.97 8.43
N ILE A 5 31.52 28.23 7.14
CA ILE A 5 30.50 28.08 6.09
C ILE A 5 30.12 26.60 5.89
N ILE A 6 31.07 25.67 6.01
CA ILE A 6 30.82 24.23 5.88
C ILE A 6 29.96 23.69 7.03
N LEU A 7 30.14 24.22 8.26
CA LEU A 7 29.35 23.79 9.42
C LEU A 7 27.90 24.31 9.38
N ILE A 8 27.65 25.48 8.78
CA ILE A 8 26.30 26.03 8.64
C ILE A 8 25.48 25.27 7.58
N LEU A 9 26.13 24.80 6.50
CA LEU A 9 25.47 23.98 5.46
C LEU A 9 25.04 22.60 5.95
N LEU A 10 25.72 22.04 6.94
CA LEU A 10 25.44 20.72 7.51
C LEU A 10 24.25 20.74 8.49
N VAL A 11 23.96 21.88 9.11
CA VAL A 11 22.83 22.03 10.05
C VAL A 11 21.50 22.25 9.33
N CYS A 12 21.50 22.75 8.09
CA CYS A 12 20.26 23.01 7.32
C CYS A 12 19.57 21.75 6.77
N ILE A 13 20.22 20.58 6.75
CA ILE A 13 19.63 19.34 6.22
C ILE A 13 18.75 18.62 7.27
N LEU A 14 18.80 19.04 8.54
CA LEU A 14 18.01 18.43 9.62
C LEU A 14 16.68 19.13 9.91
N PHE A 15 16.29 20.11 9.11
CA PHE A 15 15.01 20.81 9.26
C PHE A 15 14.17 20.70 7.99
N ILE A 16 13.81 19.46 7.65
CA ILE A 16 12.58 19.23 6.88
C ILE A 16 11.47 19.20 7.93
N PRO A 17 10.61 20.24 8.04
CA PRO A 17 9.33 20.02 8.68
C PRO A 17 8.62 18.99 7.80
N GLY A 18 8.70 17.72 8.21
CA GLY A 18 7.75 16.73 7.75
C GLY A 18 6.40 17.29 8.14
N THR A 19 5.68 17.84 7.17
CA THR A 19 4.24 17.94 7.28
C THR A 19 3.76 16.50 7.27
N SER A 20 3.82 15.85 8.44
CA SER A 20 2.91 14.78 8.77
C SER A 20 1.54 15.41 8.62
N THR A 21 0.96 15.29 7.43
CA THR A 21 -0.49 15.25 7.37
C THR A 21 -0.83 14.00 8.15
N ASP A 22 -1.10 14.19 9.44
CA ASP A 22 -1.90 13.28 10.24
C ASP A 22 -3.27 13.24 9.56
N THR A 23 -3.40 12.50 8.47
CA THR A 23 -4.61 11.72 8.24
C THR A 23 -4.58 10.64 9.30
N ALA A 24 -4.96 11.04 10.51
CA ALA A 24 -5.35 10.17 11.58
C ALA A 24 -6.52 9.31 11.08
N TYR A 25 -6.19 8.21 10.40
CA TYR A 25 -7.09 7.09 10.25
C TYR A 25 -7.25 6.48 11.64
N SER A 26 -8.20 7.08 12.36
CA SER A 26 -8.97 6.55 13.47
C SER A 26 -8.36 5.31 14.11
N SER A 27 -7.57 5.52 15.17
CA SER A 27 -7.39 4.54 16.23
C SER A 27 -8.76 4.22 16.80
N LYS A 28 -9.41 3.17 16.29
CA LYS A 28 -10.63 2.65 16.86
C LYS A 28 -10.33 1.25 17.40
N LEU A 29 -10.43 1.11 18.71
CA LEU A 29 -10.58 -0.12 19.48
C LEU A 29 -11.53 0.33 20.62
N PRO A 30 -12.63 -0.38 20.93
CA PRO A 30 -12.77 -1.83 20.95
C PRO A 30 -13.96 -2.35 20.09
N GLY A 31 -13.82 -3.54 19.49
CA GLY A 31 -14.83 -4.12 18.58
C GLY A 31 -14.68 -3.67 17.13
N THR A 32 -13.46 -3.41 16.69
CA THR A 32 -13.17 -2.68 15.45
C THR A 32 -13.51 -3.49 14.21
N GLN A 33 -14.59 -3.11 13.54
CA GLN A 33 -14.82 -3.47 12.15
C GLN A 33 -13.64 -2.91 11.35
N ARG A 34 -12.68 -3.76 10.96
CA ARG A 34 -11.66 -3.37 9.98
C ARG A 34 -12.37 -2.81 8.76
N ILE A 35 -11.81 -1.74 8.21
CA ILE A 35 -12.32 -1.12 6.99
C ILE A 35 -12.16 -2.16 5.87
N PRO A 36 -13.23 -2.55 5.17
CA PRO A 36 -13.11 -3.42 4.00
C PRO A 36 -12.17 -2.78 2.98
N LEU A 37 -11.18 -3.51 2.49
CA LEU A 37 -10.23 -3.02 1.48
C LEU A 37 -10.95 -2.60 0.19
N SER A 38 -12.06 -3.27 -0.14
CA SER A 38 -12.98 -2.90 -1.22
C SER A 38 -13.63 -1.51 -1.07
N SER A 39 -13.66 -0.95 0.13
CA SER A 39 -14.18 0.40 0.38
C SER A 39 -13.15 1.51 0.11
N LEU A 40 -11.87 1.15 -0.05
CA LEU A 40 -10.83 2.12 -0.40
C LEU A 40 -11.06 2.68 -1.80
N ASP A 41 -10.65 3.93 -2.02
CA ASP A 41 -10.56 4.49 -3.36
C ASP A 41 -9.30 3.99 -4.08
N GLU A 42 -9.14 4.37 -5.34
CA GLU A 42 -8.03 3.90 -6.17
C GLU A 42 -6.66 4.24 -5.56
N ASN A 43 -6.50 5.43 -4.98
CA ASN A 43 -5.26 5.84 -4.35
C ASN A 43 -5.01 5.07 -3.05
N GLY A 44 -6.03 4.89 -2.22
CA GLY A 44 -5.94 4.09 -0.99
C GLY A 44 -5.55 2.64 -1.27
N CYS A 45 -6.01 2.06 -2.38
CA CYS A 45 -5.56 0.74 -2.82
C CYS A 45 -4.06 0.71 -3.17
N ILE A 46 -3.55 1.73 -3.87
CA ILE A 46 -2.12 1.83 -4.22
C ILE A 46 -1.27 2.03 -2.97
N GLU A 47 -1.70 2.89 -2.06
CA GLU A 47 -1.03 3.12 -0.77
C GLU A 47 -1.02 1.85 0.09
N PHE A 48 -2.12 1.11 0.12
CA PHE A 48 -2.19 -0.19 0.79
C PHE A 48 -1.17 -1.18 0.22
N LEU A 49 -1.09 -1.34 -1.09
CA LEU A 49 -0.10 -2.23 -1.71
C LEU A 49 1.33 -1.82 -1.36
N ALA A 50 1.65 -0.53 -1.45
CA ALA A 50 2.95 -0.01 -1.07
C ALA A 50 3.27 -0.25 0.42
N PHE A 51 2.30 -0.03 1.31
CA PHE A 51 2.42 -0.29 2.75
C PHE A 51 2.71 -1.77 3.04
N MET A 52 2.08 -2.67 2.29
CA MET A 52 2.30 -4.13 2.39
C MET A 52 3.57 -4.61 1.69
N GLY A 53 4.37 -3.70 1.11
CA GLY A 53 5.61 -4.04 0.40
C GLY A 53 5.39 -4.62 -1.00
N VAL A 54 4.17 -4.57 -1.54
CA VAL A 54 3.85 -5.03 -2.90
C VAL A 54 4.29 -3.97 -3.90
N SER A 55 5.26 -4.32 -4.75
CA SER A 55 5.72 -3.44 -5.82
C SER A 55 4.88 -3.65 -7.07
N ILE A 56 4.40 -2.56 -7.66
CA ILE A 56 3.68 -2.61 -8.93
C ILE A 56 4.71 -2.77 -10.06
N PRO A 57 4.62 -3.83 -10.89
CA PRO A 57 5.47 -4.00 -12.06
C PRO A 57 5.36 -2.81 -13.02
N LYS A 58 6.50 -2.43 -13.61
CA LYS A 58 6.57 -1.27 -14.52
C LYS A 58 5.63 -1.43 -15.72
N GLU A 59 5.40 -2.66 -16.20
CA GLU A 59 4.49 -2.93 -17.32
C GLU A 59 3.02 -2.55 -17.02
N PHE A 60 2.69 -2.39 -15.73
CA PHE A 60 1.38 -1.92 -15.28
C PHE A 60 1.40 -0.45 -14.86
N SER A 61 2.51 0.05 -14.31
CA SER A 61 2.65 1.45 -13.89
C SER A 61 2.47 2.45 -15.02
N ASP A 62 2.87 2.08 -16.24
CA ASP A 62 2.75 2.95 -17.42
C ASP A 62 1.32 3.02 -17.98
N ARG A 63 0.36 2.30 -17.38
CA ARG A 63 -1.04 2.31 -17.79
C ARG A 63 -1.83 3.35 -17.00
N ALA A 64 -2.62 4.14 -17.71
CA ALA A 64 -3.45 5.21 -17.13
C ALA A 64 -4.51 4.73 -16.10
N ASN A 65 -4.68 3.43 -15.90
CA ASN A 65 -5.72 2.82 -15.07
C ASN A 65 -5.17 1.94 -13.94
N ILE A 66 -3.95 2.19 -13.48
CA ILE A 66 -3.32 1.36 -12.43
C ILE A 66 -4.11 1.34 -11.11
N GLY A 67 -4.67 2.47 -10.71
CA GLY A 67 -5.50 2.59 -9.50
C GLY A 67 -6.76 1.71 -9.58
N SER A 68 -7.50 1.83 -10.68
CA SER A 68 -8.67 0.98 -10.96
C SER A 68 -8.31 -0.51 -11.02
N MET A 69 -7.17 -0.87 -11.63
CA MET A 69 -6.68 -2.25 -11.68
C MET A 69 -6.40 -2.80 -10.27
N ALA A 70 -5.67 -2.05 -9.45
CA ALA A 70 -5.36 -2.41 -8.07
C ALA A 70 -6.64 -2.59 -7.25
N LYS A 71 -7.58 -1.63 -7.36
CA LYS A 71 -8.87 -1.68 -6.66
C LYS A 71 -9.69 -2.90 -7.03
N ASN A 72 -9.81 -3.19 -8.33
CA ASN A 72 -10.56 -4.36 -8.79
C ASN A 72 -9.93 -5.65 -8.28
N LEU A 73 -8.61 -5.79 -8.41
CA LEU A 73 -7.89 -6.99 -7.97
C LEU A 73 -8.01 -7.21 -6.46
N ILE A 74 -7.83 -6.16 -5.65
CA ILE A 74 -8.01 -6.23 -4.19
C ILE A 74 -9.45 -6.61 -3.85
N THR A 75 -10.44 -6.01 -4.51
CA THR A 75 -11.86 -6.31 -4.26
C THR A 75 -12.18 -7.77 -4.57
N GLU A 76 -11.70 -8.28 -5.71
CA GLU A 76 -11.90 -9.67 -6.10
C GLU A 76 -11.25 -10.62 -5.08
N LEU A 77 -9.99 -10.36 -4.69
CA LEU A 77 -9.25 -11.21 -3.76
C LEU A 77 -9.71 -11.09 -2.30
N GLU A 78 -10.26 -9.94 -1.89
CA GLU A 78 -10.93 -9.79 -0.59
C GLU A 78 -12.21 -10.64 -0.55
N SER A 79 -12.94 -10.71 -1.66
CA SER A 79 -14.16 -11.51 -1.77
C SER A 79 -13.91 -13.02 -1.93
N ASP A 80 -12.88 -13.38 -2.69
CA ASP A 80 -12.49 -14.76 -3.01
C ASP A 80 -10.95 -14.88 -2.98
N PRO A 81 -10.35 -15.15 -1.80
CA PRO A 81 -8.91 -15.21 -1.63
C PRO A 81 -8.21 -16.35 -2.37
N ASP A 82 -8.96 -17.30 -2.93
CA ASP A 82 -8.44 -18.45 -3.68
C ASP A 82 -8.85 -18.40 -5.16
N ARG A 83 -9.36 -17.24 -5.62
CA ARG A 83 -9.73 -17.00 -7.02
C ARG A 83 -8.60 -17.36 -7.97
N ILE A 84 -8.90 -18.20 -8.96
CA ILE A 84 -7.95 -18.65 -9.97
C ILE A 84 -8.01 -17.70 -11.17
N TYR A 85 -6.83 -17.27 -11.63
CA TYR A 85 -6.69 -16.45 -12.83
C TYR A 85 -5.97 -17.24 -13.92
N ALA A 86 -6.51 -17.22 -15.15
CA ALA A 86 -5.85 -17.80 -16.31
C ALA A 86 -4.92 -16.74 -16.94
N ILE A 87 -3.63 -16.78 -16.60
CA ILE A 87 -2.66 -15.74 -16.96
C ILE A 87 -1.47 -16.34 -17.70
N GLY A 88 -1.13 -15.77 -18.86
CA GLY A 88 0.01 -16.20 -19.67
C GLY A 88 1.33 -15.47 -19.39
N SER A 89 1.33 -14.51 -18.46
CA SER A 89 2.51 -13.72 -18.05
C SER A 89 2.91 -14.06 -16.62
N THR A 90 4.17 -14.42 -16.43
CA THR A 90 4.74 -14.69 -15.10
C THR A 90 4.73 -13.43 -14.24
N VAL A 91 5.04 -12.27 -14.81
CA VAL A 91 5.04 -10.98 -14.09
C VAL A 91 3.65 -10.65 -13.54
N ALA A 92 2.60 -10.92 -14.32
CA ALA A 92 1.22 -10.72 -13.89
C ALA A 92 0.81 -11.73 -12.82
N TYR A 93 1.24 -12.99 -12.95
CA TYR A 93 1.00 -14.03 -11.96
C TYR A 93 1.64 -13.68 -10.61
N ASP A 94 2.93 -13.34 -10.61
CA ASP A 94 3.68 -13.00 -9.39
C ASP A 94 3.05 -11.79 -8.69
N PHE A 95 2.69 -10.75 -9.45
CA PHE A 95 2.00 -9.58 -8.90
C PHE A 95 0.66 -9.93 -8.25
N ILE A 96 -0.15 -10.80 -8.87
CA ILE A 96 -1.44 -11.21 -8.30
C ILE A 96 -1.26 -12.02 -7.03
N GLU A 97 -0.26 -12.89 -6.98
CA GLU A 97 0.04 -13.67 -5.77
C GLU A 97 0.57 -12.80 -4.62
N ASP A 98 1.38 -11.78 -4.93
CA ASP A 98 1.81 -10.78 -3.93
C ASP A 98 0.62 -9.99 -3.38
N VAL A 99 -0.30 -9.55 -4.24
CA VAL A 99 -1.54 -8.86 -3.81
C VAL A 99 -2.42 -9.80 -2.98
N ARG A 100 -2.57 -11.07 -3.38
CA ARG A 100 -3.32 -12.09 -2.64
C ARG A 100 -2.74 -12.27 -1.23
N MET A 101 -1.43 -12.37 -1.12
CA MET A 101 -0.74 -12.50 0.16
C MET A 101 -0.96 -11.26 1.03
N ALA A 102 -0.87 -10.05 0.47
CA ALA A 102 -1.13 -8.81 1.17
C ALA A 102 -2.56 -8.71 1.72
N VAL A 103 -3.56 -9.09 0.91
CA VAL A 103 -4.97 -9.13 1.34
C VAL A 103 -5.17 -10.17 2.46
N LYS A 104 -4.65 -11.40 2.29
CA LYS A 104 -4.72 -12.45 3.32
C LYS A 104 -4.07 -12.00 4.63
N GLU A 105 -2.91 -11.35 4.56
CA GLU A 105 -2.18 -10.85 5.72
C GLU A 105 -2.96 -9.76 6.46
N TYR A 106 -3.55 -8.82 5.72
CA TYR A 106 -4.42 -7.80 6.29
C TYR A 106 -5.55 -8.41 7.13
N HIS A 107 -6.22 -9.46 6.64
CA HIS A 107 -7.27 -10.13 7.39
C HIS A 107 -6.75 -11.08 8.50
N ARG A 108 -5.56 -11.66 8.33
CA ARG A 108 -4.92 -12.51 9.34
C ARG A 108 -4.51 -11.71 10.57
N ASP A 109 -3.88 -10.55 10.41
CA ASP A 109 -3.50 -9.69 11.53
C ASP A 109 -4.73 -9.12 12.26
N GLY A 110 -5.84 -8.93 11.54
CA GLY A 110 -7.12 -8.55 12.14
C GLY A 110 -7.79 -9.65 12.95
N SER A 111 -7.45 -10.92 12.73
CA SER A 111 -8.05 -12.07 13.43
C SER A 111 -7.26 -12.54 14.66
N GLN A 112 -6.03 -12.05 14.85
CA GLN A 112 -5.20 -12.37 16.04
C GLN A 112 -5.51 -11.49 17.27
N HIS A 113 -6.39 -10.48 17.13
CA HIS A 113 -6.77 -9.54 18.19
C HIS A 113 -8.24 -9.66 18.63
N ASN A 114 -8.92 -10.76 18.28
CA ASN A 114 -10.29 -11.08 18.69
C ASN A 114 -10.32 -12.34 19.56
#